data_AF-A0A9Q5CB93-F1
#
_entry.id   AF-A0A9Q5CB93-F1
#
_cell.length_a   1.000
_cell.length_b   1.000
_cell.length_c   1.000
_cell.angle_alpha   90.00
_cell.angle_beta   90.00
_cell.angle_gamma   90.00
#
_symmetry.space_group_name_H-M   'P 1'
#
loop_
_entity.id
_entity.type
_entity.pdbx_description
1 polymer ?
#
loop_
_entity_poly.entity_id
_entity_poly.type
_entity_poly.pdbx_seq_one_letter_code
_entity_poly.pdbx_strand_id
1 'polypeptide(L)' 'MLIAIASQYNYQIVTFERESGQFGYDVNNEWNWKHNGGPIRHEPKIPDIAKHFGVSCITLFDLEEKLKLCI' A
#
# COMPACT_ATOMS: atom_id res chain seq x y z
N MET A 1 1.01 12.20 3.97
CA MET A 1 2.34 12.71 4.39
C MET A 1 3.41 11.61 4.37
N LEU A 2 3.17 10.46 5.02
CA LEU A 2 4.12 9.33 5.06
C LEU A 2 4.65 8.91 3.67
N ILE A 3 3.76 8.68 2.70
CA ILE A 3 4.12 8.31 1.32
C ILE A 3 5.04 9.35 0.66
N ALA A 4 4.76 10.65 0.85
CA ALA A 4 5.53 11.72 0.22
C ALA A 4 6.96 11.78 0.77
N ILE A 5 7.13 11.60 2.10
CA ILE A 5 8.44 11.53 2.73
C ILE A 5 9.19 10.29 2.22
N ALA A 6 8.54 9.13 2.22
CA ALA A 6 9.16 7.89 1.76
C ALA A 6 9.59 7.97 0.28
N SER A 7 8.77 8.59 -0.57
CA SER A 7 9.11 8.86 -1.97
C SER A 7 10.30 9.82 -2.11
N GLN A 8 10.28 10.95 -1.40
CA GLN A 8 11.32 11.98 -1.49
C GLN A 8 12.69 11.49 -1.02
N TYR A 9 12.73 10.69 0.03
CA TYR A 9 13.97 10.23 0.66
C TYR A 9 14.31 8.77 0.32
N ASN A 10 13.57 8.14 -0.60
CA ASN A 10 13.71 6.74 -0.99
C ASN A 10 13.69 5.77 0.21
N TYR A 11 12.77 6.00 1.15
CA TYR A 11 12.57 5.10 2.29
C TYR A 11 11.57 4.00 1.95
N GLN A 12 11.76 2.86 2.60
CA GLN A 12 10.80 1.77 2.62
C GLN A 12 9.80 1.98 3.77
N ILE A 13 8.51 1.81 3.46
CA ILE A 13 7.45 1.78 4.46
C ILE A 13 7.33 0.35 4.99
N VAL A 14 7.22 0.23 6.31
CA VAL A 14 6.90 -1.02 7.00
C VAL A 14 5.56 -0.82 7.68
N THR A 15 4.60 -1.71 7.43
CA THR A 15 3.24 -1.59 7.97
C THR A 15 2.68 -2.94 8.41
N PHE A 16 1.69 -2.92 9.30
CA PHE A 16 0.90 -4.12 9.64
C PHE A 16 -0.23 -4.38 8.64
N GLU A 17 -0.52 -3.40 7.77
CA GLU A 17 -1.58 -3.51 6.78
C GLU A 17 -1.16 -4.43 5.63
N ARG A 18 -2.12 -5.23 5.14
CA ARG A 18 -2.00 -5.95 3.86
C ARG A 18 -2.73 -5.17 2.77
N GLU A 19 -2.29 -5.31 1.52
CA GLU A 19 -3.01 -4.77 0.36
C GLU A 19 -4.48 -5.22 0.42
N SER A 20 -5.41 -4.29 0.19
CA SER A 20 -6.83 -4.65 0.16
C SER A 20 -7.23 -5.36 -1.13
N GLY A 21 -6.34 -5.36 -2.14
CA GLY A 21 -6.61 -5.87 -3.49
C GLY A 21 -7.62 -5.04 -4.28
N GLN A 22 -8.22 -4.00 -3.67
CA GLN A 22 -9.18 -3.10 -4.29
C GLN A 22 -8.49 -1.93 -5.01
N PHE A 23 -7.50 -2.29 -5.80
CA PHE A 23 -6.83 -1.35 -6.68
C PHE A 23 -7.60 -1.26 -8.00
N GLY A 24 -8.42 -0.21 -8.13
CA GLY A 24 -9.16 0.07 -9.34
C GLY A 24 -8.57 1.24 -10.10
N TYR A 25 -8.18 0.97 -11.34
CA TYR A 25 -8.16 2.00 -12.36
C TYR A 25 -9.53 1.98 -13.04
N ASP A 26 -10.11 3.15 -13.28
CA ASP A 26 -11.34 3.21 -14.04
C ASP A 26 -11.10 3.01 -15.54
N VAL A 27 -12.17 3.14 -16.34
CA VAL A 27 -12.13 2.97 -17.80
C VAL A 27 -11.18 3.95 -18.52
N ASN A 28 -10.79 5.04 -17.85
CA ASN A 28 -9.84 6.02 -18.37
C ASN A 28 -8.41 5.79 -17.86
N ASN A 29 -8.19 4.66 -17.17
CA ASN A 29 -6.93 4.32 -16.51
C ASN A 29 -6.55 5.34 -15.41
N GLU A 30 -7.53 6.05 -14.86
CA GLU A 30 -7.32 6.97 -13.75
C GLU A 30 -7.50 6.25 -12.41
N TRP A 31 -6.70 6.66 -11.42
CA TRP A 31 -6.78 6.07 -10.09
C TRP A 31 -8.14 6.40 -9.47
N ASN A 32 -8.92 5.36 -9.17
CA ASN A 32 -10.28 5.55 -8.70
C ASN A 32 -10.66 4.55 -7.60
N TRP A 33 -10.45 4.98 -6.36
CA TRP A 33 -10.79 4.20 -5.15
C TRP A 33 -12.31 4.04 -4.92
N LYS A 34 -13.18 4.76 -5.65
CA LYS A 34 -14.63 4.73 -5.43
C LYS A 34 -15.37 3.66 -6.24
N HIS A 35 -14.76 3.06 -7.26
CA HIS A 35 -15.48 2.23 -8.23
C HIS A 35 -15.26 0.72 -8.10
N ASN A 36 -14.43 0.23 -7.17
CA ASN A 36 -14.08 -1.20 -7.07
C ASN A 36 -14.77 -1.96 -5.92
N GLY A 37 -16.11 -2.03 -5.97
CA GLY A 37 -16.86 -3.15 -5.38
C GLY A 37 -17.64 -2.86 -4.10
N GLY A 38 -18.90 -2.45 -4.27
CA GLY A 38 -19.97 -2.65 -3.28
C GLY A 38 -20.12 -1.58 -2.19
N PRO A 39 -21.25 -1.57 -1.47
CA PRO A 39 -21.68 -0.49 -0.58
C PRO A 39 -20.89 -0.40 0.73
N ILE A 40 -19.89 -1.26 0.94
CA ILE A 40 -19.02 -1.25 2.12
C ILE A 40 -17.69 -0.63 1.70
N ARG A 41 -17.61 0.68 1.89
CA ARG A 41 -16.44 1.55 1.69
C ARG A 41 -15.20 0.95 2.34
N HIS A 42 -14.24 0.48 1.55
CA HIS A 42 -12.90 0.20 2.04
C HIS A 42 -11.99 1.34 1.58
N GLU A 43 -11.57 2.16 2.54
CA GLU A 43 -10.52 3.15 2.31
C GLU A 43 -9.25 2.43 1.82
N PRO A 44 -8.54 2.96 0.80
CA PRO A 44 -7.32 2.34 0.28
C PRO A 44 -6.29 2.19 1.41
N LYS A 45 -5.67 1.02 1.50
CA LYS A 45 -4.68 0.72 2.53
C LYS A 45 -3.34 1.38 2.21
N ILE A 46 -2.48 1.51 3.22
CA ILE A 46 -1.13 2.10 3.05
C ILE A 46 -0.33 1.38 1.95
N PRO A 47 -0.29 0.03 1.89
CA PRO A 47 0.37 -0.69 0.80
C PRO A 47 -0.22 -0.34 -0.56
N ASP A 48 -1.54 -0.15 -0.62
CA ASP A 48 -2.20 0.21 -1.85
C ASP A 48 -1.66 1.56 -2.34
N ILE A 49 -1.79 2.61 -1.52
CA ILE A 49 -1.33 3.96 -1.87
C ILE A 49 0.18 3.97 -2.20
N ALA A 50 1.02 3.28 -1.43
CA ALA A 50 2.47 3.22 -1.66
C ALA A 50 2.82 2.67 -3.05
N LYS A 51 2.15 1.60 -3.48
CA LYS A 51 2.34 0.97 -4.80
C LYS A 51 1.99 1.92 -5.94
N HIS A 52 0.92 2.70 -5.80
CA HIS A 52 0.53 3.70 -6.82
C HIS A 52 1.64 4.74 -7.03
N PHE A 53 2.30 5.17 -5.95
CA PHE A 53 3.38 6.15 -5.99
C PHE A 53 4.78 5.54 -6.18
N GLY A 54 4.88 4.23 -6.46
CA GLY A 54 6.17 3.55 -6.64
C GLY A 54 7.05 3.49 -5.39
N VAL A 55 6.45 3.66 -4.20
CA VAL A 55 7.16 3.59 -2.92
C VAL A 55 7.23 2.14 -2.45
N SER A 56 8.42 1.70 -2.04
CA SER A 56 8.59 0.36 -1.48
C SER A 56 7.82 0.24 -0.16
N CYS A 57 6.94 -0.74 -0.06
CA CYS A 57 6.16 -1.03 1.13
C CYS A 57 6.20 -2.55 1.39
N ILE A 58 6.52 -2.95 2.61
CA ILE A 58 6.52 -4.35 3.04
C ILE A 58 5.71 -4.49 4.33
N THR A 59 5.19 -5.69 4.58
CA THR A 59 4.54 -5.96 5.86
C THR A 59 5.59 -6.16 6.96
N LEU A 60 5.19 -5.96 8.22
CA LEU A 60 6.09 -6.26 9.35
C LEU A 60 6.53 -7.73 9.33
N PHE A 61 5.64 -8.66 8.98
CA PHE A 61 5.96 -10.08 8.88
C PHE A 61 7.06 -10.36 7.85
N ASP A 62 6.99 -9.70 6.68
CA ASP A 62 8.04 -9.83 5.65
C ASP A 62 9.39 -9.29 6.15
N LEU A 63 9.36 -8.24 6.97
CA LEU A 63 10.57 -7.69 7.58
C LEU A 63 11.15 -8.62 8.65
N GLU A 64 10.29 -9.17 9.51
CA GLU A 64 10.68 -10.14 10.53
C GLU A 64 11.34 -11.38 9.92
N GLU A 65 10.79 -11.90 8.82
CA GLU A 65 11.37 -13.01 8.07
C GLU A 65 12.74 -12.63 7.46
N LYS A 66 12.84 -11.47 6.82
CA LYS A 66 14.11 -10.97 6.24
C LYS A 66 15.20 -10.79 7.29
N LEU A 67 14.84 -10.26 8.45
CA LEU A 67 15.77 -9.99 9.55
C LEU A 67 16.02 -11.21 10.45
N LYS A 68 15.32 -12.34 10.19
CA LYS A 68 15.38 -13.56 11.02
C LYS A 68 15.06 -13.26 12.49
N LEU A 69 14.09 -12.38 12.72
CA LEU A 69 13.65 -11.98 14.06
C LEU A 69 12.62 -12.95 14.65
N CYS A 70 12.11 -13.90 13.86
CA CYS A 70 11.30 -14.99 14.37
C CYS A 70 12.15 -15.90 15.28
N ILE A 71 11.85 -15.86 16.59
CA ILE A 71 12.19 -16.88 17.58
C ILE A 71 11.14 -17.99 17.50
#